data_AF-A0A267MNN4-F1
#
_entry.id   AF-A0A267MNN4-F1
#
_cell.length_a   1.000
_cell.length_b   1.000
_cell.length_c   1.000
_cell.angle_alpha   90.00
_cell.angle_beta   90.00
_cell.angle_gamma   90.00
#
_symmetry.space_group_name_H-M   'P 1'
#
loop_
_entity.id
_entity.type
_entity.pdbx_description
1 polymer ?
#
loop_
_entity_poly.entity_id
_entity_poly.type
_entity_poly.pdbx_seq_one_letter_code
_entity_poly.pdbx_strand_id
1 'polypeptide(L)'
;MRREDFKRWSDIRKKGQMKYILLYGILYWGMPLGPIIVLLNTIRDKGFQVLNDWISIASCIMIGIIYGILIGTLYGAVKWRSMEKRWLKESIVK
;
A
#
# COMPACT_ATOMS: atom_id res chain seq x y z
N MET A 1 3.66 -14.43 -16.37
CA MET A 1 2.45 -14.17 -15.59
C MET A 1 1.53 -15.32 -15.91
N ARG A 2 0.80 -15.91 -14.95
CA ARG A 2 -0.17 -16.96 -15.29
C ARG A 2 -1.29 -16.36 -16.12
N ARG A 3 -2.01 -17.14 -16.93
CA ARG A 3 -3.08 -16.62 -17.83
C ARG A 3 -4.16 -15.85 -17.07
N GLU A 4 -4.55 -16.33 -15.90
CA GLU A 4 -5.53 -15.69 -15.02
C GLU A 4 -5.03 -14.34 -14.50
N ASP A 5 -3.78 -14.30 -14.02
CA ASP A 5 -3.12 -13.09 -13.53
C ASP A 5 -2.98 -12.04 -14.65
N PHE A 6 -2.70 -12.49 -15.89
CA PHE A 6 -2.62 -11.63 -17.07
C PHE A 6 -3.97 -11.00 -17.42
N LYS A 7 -5.05 -11.79 -17.43
CA LYS A 7 -6.42 -11.28 -17.66
C LYS A 7 -6.82 -10.28 -16.57
N ARG A 8 -6.57 -10.63 -15.31
CA ARG A 8 -6.84 -9.77 -14.16
C ARG A 8 -6.06 -8.45 -14.22
N TRP A 9 -4.76 -8.49 -14.55
CA TRP A 9 -3.97 -7.28 -14.73
C TRP A 9 -4.49 -6.44 -15.90
N SER A 10 -4.89 -7.07 -17.01
CA SER A 10 -5.49 -6.39 -18.16
C SER A 10 -6.78 -5.63 -17.80
N ASP A 11 -7.60 -6.16 -16.91
CA ASP A 11 -8.81 -5.47 -16.45
C ASP A 11 -8.51 -4.35 -15.44
N ILE A 12 -7.49 -4.54 -14.60
CA ILE A 12 -7.03 -3.53 -13.64
C ILE A 12 -6.39 -2.35 -14.37
N ARG A 13 -5.53 -2.59 -15.37
CA ARG A 13 -4.82 -1.52 -16.07
C ARG A 13 -5.74 -0.58 -16.84
N LYS A 14 -6.86 -1.10 -17.38
CA LYS A 14 -7.91 -0.29 -18.03
C LYS A 14 -8.49 0.80 -17.12
N LYS A 15 -8.44 0.60 -15.80
CA LYS A 15 -8.92 1.58 -14.81
C LYS A 15 -7.91 2.70 -14.54
N GLY A 16 -6.70 2.61 -15.09
CA GLY A 16 -5.66 3.63 -15.01
C GLY A 16 -4.74 3.50 -13.78
N GLN A 17 -3.54 4.07 -13.91
CA GLN A 17 -2.49 4.01 -12.91
C GLN A 17 -2.88 4.70 -11.60
N MET A 18 -3.49 5.88 -11.68
CA MET A 18 -3.85 6.67 -10.49
C MET A 18 -4.85 5.92 -9.61
N LYS A 19 -5.87 5.32 -10.21
CA LYS A 19 -6.88 4.52 -9.50
C LYS A 19 -6.27 3.26 -8.88
N TYR A 20 -5.28 2.65 -9.53
CA TYR A 20 -4.54 1.54 -8.94
C TYR A 20 -3.73 1.97 -7.71
N ILE A 21 -3.00 3.08 -7.79
CA ILE A 21 -2.19 3.57 -6.67
C ILE A 21 -3.09 3.95 -5.49
N LEU A 22 -4.22 4.63 -5.73
CA LEU A 22 -5.18 4.99 -4.70
C LEU A 22 -5.78 3.75 -4.01
N LEU A 23 -6.28 2.78 -4.77
CA LEU A 23 -6.94 1.61 -4.20
C LEU A 23 -5.94 0.60 -3.64
N TYR A 24 -5.00 0.15 -4.48
CA TYR A 24 -4.08 -0.93 -4.12
C TYR A 24 -2.79 -0.46 -3.46
N GLY A 25 -2.35 0.78 -3.69
CA GLY A 25 -1.20 1.33 -2.97
C GLY A 25 -1.61 1.87 -1.61
N ILE A 26 -2.51 2.86 -1.61
CA ILE A 26 -2.86 3.63 -0.42
C ILE A 26 -3.93 2.91 0.41
N LEU A 27 -5.10 2.61 -0.16
CA LEU A 27 -6.24 2.13 0.64
C LEU A 27 -6.00 0.71 1.20
N TYR A 28 -5.53 -0.23 0.37
CA TYR A 28 -5.33 -1.61 0.80
C TYR A 28 -4.02 -1.86 1.56
N TRP A 29 -2.95 -1.12 1.25
CA TRP A 29 -1.62 -1.39 1.82
C TRP A 29 -1.15 -0.25 2.72
N GLY A 30 -1.19 1.00 2.26
CA GLY A 30 -0.72 2.16 3.01
C GLY A 30 -1.49 2.45 4.29
N MET A 31 -2.81 2.60 4.18
CA MET A 31 -3.70 2.99 5.27
C MET A 31 -3.73 2.00 6.44
N PRO A 32 -3.74 0.67 6.24
CA PRO A 32 -3.64 -0.26 7.36
C PRO A 32 -2.21 -0.40 7.89
N LEU A 33 -1.18 -0.47 7.02
CA LEU A 33 0.19 -0.70 7.48
C LEU A 33 0.80 0.50 8.21
N GLY A 34 0.49 1.72 7.79
CA GLY A 34 1.07 2.93 8.37
C GLY A 34 0.83 3.04 9.88
N PRO A 35 -0.43 3.03 10.35
CA PRO A 35 -0.78 2.99 11.77
C PRO A 35 -0.18 1.80 12.52
N ILE A 36 -0.14 0.61 11.91
CA ILE A 36 0.47 -0.58 12.53
C ILE A 36 1.97 -0.35 12.78
N ILE A 37 2.70 0.15 11.78
CA ILE A 37 4.15 0.41 11.89
C ILE A 37 4.42 1.48 12.94
N VAL A 38 3.66 2.58 12.93
CA VAL A 38 3.81 3.66 13.91
C VAL A 38 3.49 3.15 15.31
N LEU A 39 2.42 2.39 15.49
CA LEU A 39 2.05 1.81 16.78
C LEU A 39 3.13 0.85 17.29
N LEU A 40 3.67 -0.03 16.45
CA LEU A 40 4.75 -0.94 16.83
C LEU A 40 6.03 -0.20 17.23
N ASN A 41 6.41 0.85 16.51
CA ASN A 41 7.55 1.68 16.88
C ASN A 41 7.31 2.40 18.22
N THR A 42 6.12 2.94 18.42
CA THR A 42 5.77 3.62 19.68
C THR A 42 5.73 2.65 20.86
N ILE A 43 5.23 1.42 20.68
CA ILE A 43 5.27 0.36 21.69
C ILE A 43 6.72 -0.05 21.98
N ARG A 44 7.58 -0.13 20.96
CA ARG A 44 8.99 -0.43 21.16
C ARG A 44 9.69 0.65 22.01
N ASP A 45 9.38 1.92 21.76
CA ASP A 45 10.09 3.04 22.39
C ASP A 45 9.53 3.39 23.78
N LYS A 46 8.22 3.25 24.01
CA LYS A 46 7.53 3.64 25.26
C LYS A 46 6.87 2.47 26.02
N GLY A 47 6.95 1.25 25.50
CA GLY A 47 6.28 0.07 26.05
C GLY A 47 4.76 0.05 25.80
N PHE A 48 4.08 -0.93 26.40
CA PHE A 48 2.64 -1.13 26.23
C PHE A 48 1.76 -0.09 26.95
N GLN A 49 2.34 0.82 27.74
CA GLN A 49 1.60 1.87 28.45
C GLN A 49 0.85 2.81 27.50
N VAL A 50 1.33 2.94 26.27
CA VAL A 50 0.74 3.73 25.19
C VAL A 50 -0.67 3.26 24.83
N LEU A 51 -0.99 1.99 25.07
CA LEU A 51 -2.32 1.43 24.80
C LEU A 51 -3.38 1.88 25.81
N ASN A 52 -2.98 2.43 26.96
CA ASN A 52 -3.90 2.92 27.97
C ASN A 52 -4.27 4.41 27.77
N ASP A 53 -3.56 5.13 26.91
CA ASP A 53 -3.83 6.53 26.60
C ASP A 53 -4.44 6.69 25.20
N TRP A 54 -5.72 7.04 25.17
CA TRP A 54 -6.46 7.26 23.93
C TRP A 54 -5.86 8.37 23.06
N ILE A 55 -5.28 9.42 23.66
CA ILE A 55 -4.65 10.52 22.90
C ILE A 55 -3.41 10.01 22.16
N SER A 56 -2.62 9.17 22.82
CA SER A 56 -1.46 8.51 22.22
C SER A 56 -1.84 7.55 21.09
N ILE A 57 -2.93 6.79 21.24
CA ILE A 57 -3.43 5.93 20.15
C ILE A 57 -3.91 6.75 18.96
N ALA A 58 -4.72 7.79 19.20
CA ALA A 58 -5.26 8.65 18.14
C ALA A 58 -4.14 9.35 17.35
N SER A 59 -3.11 9.85 18.05
CA SER A 59 -1.94 10.45 17.40
C SER A 59 -1.15 9.44 16.58
N CYS A 60 -0.96 8.20 17.07
CA CYS A 60 -0.32 7.12 16.30
C CYS A 60 -1.10 6.79 15.03
N ILE A 61 -2.44 6.75 15.09
CA ILE A 61 -3.28 6.49 13.92
C ILE A 61 -3.15 7.63 12.90
N MET A 62 -3.24 8.89 13.33
CA MET A 62 -3.12 10.04 12.41
C MET A 62 -1.75 10.08 11.72
N ILE A 63 -0.66 9.98 12.48
CA ILE A 63 0.70 9.95 11.94
C ILE A 63 0.85 8.73 11.02
N GLY A 64 0.34 7.59 11.45
CA GLY A 64 0.32 6.34 10.69
C GLY A 64 -0.36 6.47 9.35
N ILE A 65 -1.53 7.12 9.27
CA ILE A 65 -2.24 7.33 8.00
C ILE A 65 -1.41 8.20 7.06
N ILE A 66 -0.80 9.28 7.55
CA ILE A 66 0.04 10.18 6.73
C ILE A 66 1.23 9.40 6.15
N TYR A 67 1.97 8.67 7.00
CA TYR A 67 3.07 7.82 6.55
C TYR A 67 2.59 6.71 5.60
N GLY A 68 1.44 6.11 5.91
CA GLY A 68 0.78 5.10 5.10
C GLY A 68 0.45 5.58 3.69
N ILE A 69 -0.05 6.81 3.54
CA ILE A 69 -0.32 7.42 2.24
C ILE A 69 0.99 7.57 1.44
N LEU A 70 2.05 8.09 2.06
CA LEU A 70 3.35 8.28 1.38
C LEU A 70 3.95 6.95 0.91
N ILE A 71 4.06 5.98 1.83
CA ILE A 71 4.62 4.66 1.55
C ILE A 71 3.74 3.89 0.56
N GLY A 72 2.42 3.92 0.76
CA GLY A 72 1.44 3.28 -0.11
C GLY A 72 1.45 3.83 -1.53
N THR A 73 1.65 5.14 -1.70
CA THR A 73 1.80 5.78 -3.01
C THR A 73 3.05 5.27 -3.72
N LEU A 74 4.19 5.30 -3.03
CA LEU A 74 5.47 4.85 -3.58
C LEU A 74 5.42 3.36 -3.96
N TYR A 75 4.90 2.53 -3.05
CA TYR A 75 4.73 1.09 -3.26
C TYR A 75 3.81 0.81 -4.45
N GLY A 76 2.64 1.46 -4.50
CA GLY A 76 1.69 1.33 -5.60
C GLY A 76 2.30 1.69 -6.95
N ALA A 77 3.07 2.78 -7.01
CA ALA A 77 3.75 3.21 -8.23
C ALA A 77 4.83 2.22 -8.70
N VAL A 78 5.68 1.74 -7.78
CA VAL A 78 6.72 0.75 -8.10
C VAL A 78 6.10 -0.56 -8.57
N LYS A 79 5.05 -1.02 -7.89
CA LYS A 79 4.36 -2.27 -8.22
C LYS A 79 3.64 -2.18 -9.55
N TRP A 80 2.98 -1.05 -9.83
CA TRP A 80 2.37 -0.78 -11.13
C TRP A 80 3.40 -0.87 -12.25
N ARG A 81 4.53 -0.15 -12.13
CA ARG A 81 5.60 -0.17 -13.14
C ARG A 81 6.14 -1.58 -13.36
N SER A 82 6.32 -2.35 -12.28
CA SER A 82 6.82 -3.73 -12.36
C SER A 82 5.84 -4.66 -13.06
N MET A 83 4.53 -4.52 -12.79
CA MET A 83 3.49 -5.32 -13.43
C MET A 83 3.28 -4.93 -14.89
N GLU A 84 3.32 -3.64 -15.22
CA GLU A 84 3.18 -3.16 -16.60
C GLU A 84 4.35 -3.64 -17.48
N LYS A 85 5.59 -3.60 -16.95
CA LYS A 85 6.76 -4.18 -17.63
C LYS A 85 6.60 -5.68 -17.90
N ARG A 86 6.07 -6.45 -16.93
CA ARG A 86 5.83 -7.88 -17.10
C ARG A 86 4.72 -8.15 -18.12
N TRP A 87 3.65 -7.38 -18.08
CA TRP A 87 2.55 -7.49 -19.04
C TRP A 87 2.99 -7.19 -20.47
N LEU A 88 3.75 -6.10 -20.69
CA LEU A 88 4.28 -5.73 -22.01
C LEU A 88 5.21 -6.82 -22.57
N LYS A 89 6.08 -7.39 -21.74
CA LYS A 89 6.97 -8.48 -22.17
C LYS A 89 6.19 -9.69 -22.66
N GLU A 90 5.08 -10.02 -22.01
CA GLU A 90 4.26 -11.19 -22.35
C GLU A 90 3.27 -10.94 -23.49
N SER A 91 2.89 -9.68 -23.74
CA SER A 91 2.04 -9.32 -24.88
C SER A 91 2.80 -9.28 -26.20
N ILE A 92 4.12 -9.14 -26.19
CA ILE A 92 4.97 -9.15 -27.40
C ILE A 92 5.33 -10.58 -27.83
N VAL A 93 5.35 -11.52 -26.88
CA VAL A 93 5.74 -12.93 -27.11
C VAL A 93 4.53 -13.80 -27.51
N LYS A 94 3.31 -13.25 -27.49
CA LYS A 94 2.07 -13.90 -27.93
C LYS A 94 1.57 -13.26 -29.21
#